data_AF-A0A0Q6GN63-F1
#
_entry.id   AF-A0A0Q6GN63-F1
#
_cell.length_a   1.000
_cell.length_b   1.000
_cell.length_c   1.000
_cell.angle_alpha   90.00
_cell.angle_beta   90.00
_cell.angle_gamma   90.00
#
_symmetry.space_group_name_H-M   'P 1'
#
loop_
_entity.id
_entity.type
_entity.pdbx_description
1 polymer ?
#
loop_
_entity_poly.entity_id
_entity_poly.type
_entity_poly.pdbx_seq_one_letter_code
_entity_poly.pdbx_strand_id
1 'polypeptide(L)'
;MARKTIEQRILELEERKKTLKARLGKQERAQDTRRKVLLGALVLYRLENSNDADFTRRLGDWLRRELPGFLTRDGDKALFDDILLPASSPEGSTHGNPE
;
A
#
# COMPACT_ATOMS: atom_id res chain seq x y z
N MET A 1 -46.99 27.85 -14.02
CA MET A 1 -45.62 27.36 -13.68
C MET A 1 -44.95 28.39 -12.80
N ALA A 2 -45.05 28.26 -11.46
CA ALA A 2 -44.42 29.21 -10.55
C ALA A 2 -42.89 29.18 -10.75
N ARG A 3 -42.31 30.31 -11.15
CA ARG A 3 -40.85 30.44 -11.27
C ARG A 3 -40.28 30.33 -9.85
N LYS A 4 -39.39 29.36 -9.62
CA LYS A 4 -38.59 29.28 -8.39
C LYS A 4 -37.91 30.61 -8.12
N THR A 5 -37.87 31.03 -6.86
CA THR A 5 -37.16 32.25 -6.47
C THR A 5 -35.66 32.08 -6.72
N ILE A 6 -34.95 33.19 -6.87
CA ILE A 6 -33.50 33.17 -7.09
C ILE A 6 -32.78 32.44 -5.94
N GLU A 7 -33.25 32.63 -4.70
CA GLU A 7 -32.74 31.94 -3.52
C GLU A 7 -32.90 30.42 -3.59
N GLN A 8 -34.08 29.92 -3.99
CA GLN A 8 -34.31 28.49 -4.16
C GLN A 8 -33.38 27.88 -5.23
N ARG A 9 -33.11 28.63 -6.31
CA ARG A 9 -32.16 28.19 -7.35
C ARG A 9 -30.72 28.18 -6.86
N ILE A 10 -30.31 29.15 -6.04
CA ILE A 10 -28.98 29.19 -5.44
C ILE A 10 -28.80 27.98 -4.51
N LEU A 11 -29.76 27.71 -3.64
CA LEU A 11 -29.73 26.55 -2.74
C LEU A 11 -29.62 25.22 -3.52
N GLU A 12 -30.42 25.05 -4.58
CA GLU A 12 -30.34 23.85 -5.44
C GLU A 12 -28.97 23.68 -6.11
N LEU A 13 -28.35 24.78 -6.55
CA LEU A 13 -27.02 24.74 -7.14
C LEU A 13 -25.94 24.41 -6.10
N GLU A 14 -26.06 24.92 -4.88
CA GLU A 14 -25.14 24.61 -3.78
C GLU A 14 -25.23 23.14 -3.35
N GLU A 15 -26.44 22.58 -3.25
CA GLU A 15 -26.65 21.16 -2.96
C GLU A 15 -26.07 20.25 -4.04
N ARG A 16 -26.28 20.60 -5.32
CA ARG A 16 -25.68 19.89 -6.45
C ARG A 16 -24.17 19.95 -6.41
N LYS A 17 -23.59 21.13 -6.15
CA LYS A 17 -22.14 21.33 -6.00
C LYS A 17 -21.58 20.46 -4.86
N LYS A 18 -22.26 20.43 -3.70
CA LYS A 18 -21.86 19.62 -2.55
C LYS A 18 -21.85 18.12 -2.91
N THR A 19 -22.88 17.66 -3.61
CA THR A 19 -23.00 16.27 -4.06
C THR A 19 -21.90 15.89 -5.05
N LEU A 20 -21.63 16.74 -6.04
CA LEU A 20 -20.57 16.51 -7.02
C LEU A 20 -19.18 16.50 -6.37
N LYS A 21 -18.90 17.42 -5.44
CA LYS A 21 -17.65 17.42 -4.67
C LYS A 21 -17.48 16.14 -3.84
N ALA A 22 -18.54 15.68 -3.19
CA ALA A 22 -18.49 14.44 -2.42
C ALA A 22 -18.20 13.21 -3.30
N ARG A 23 -18.79 13.16 -4.52
CA ARG A 23 -18.52 12.11 -5.50
C ARG A 23 -17.08 12.16 -6.00
N LEU A 24 -16.57 13.34 -6.32
CA LEU A 24 -15.18 13.53 -6.74
C LEU A 24 -14.20 13.05 -5.66
N GLY A 25 -14.39 13.48 -4.41
CA GLY A 25 -13.53 13.04 -3.30
C GLY A 25 -13.63 11.54 -2.98
N LYS A 26 -14.75 10.87 -3.34
CA LYS A 26 -14.83 9.40 -3.29
C LYS A 26 -14.00 8.75 -4.39
N GLN A 27 -14.08 9.29 -5.61
CA GLN A 27 -13.31 8.80 -6.76
C GLN A 27 -11.81 8.96 -6.55
N GLU A 28 -11.36 10.11 -6.06
CA GLU A 28 -9.95 10.39 -5.77
C GLU A 28 -9.38 9.40 -4.74
N ARG A 29 -10.09 9.15 -3.64
CA ARG A 29 -9.67 8.16 -2.64
C ARG A 29 -9.65 6.74 -3.20
N ALA A 30 -10.61 6.37 -4.04
CA ALA A 30 -10.62 5.07 -4.70
C ALA A 30 -9.44 4.90 -5.66
N GLN A 31 -9.11 5.94 -6.42
CA GLN A 31 -7.95 5.96 -7.32
C GLN A 31 -6.63 5.91 -6.55
N ASP A 32 -6.49 6.69 -5.47
CA ASP A 32 -5.29 6.69 -4.62
C ASP A 32 -5.08 5.32 -3.96
N THR A 33 -6.14 4.71 -3.43
CA THR A 33 -6.10 3.35 -2.89
C THR A 33 -5.66 2.35 -3.95
N ARG A 34 -6.27 2.40 -5.15
CA ARG A 34 -5.89 1.51 -6.26
C ARG A 34 -4.43 1.71 -6.68
N ARG A 35 -3.96 2.96 -6.76
CA ARG A 35 -2.56 3.27 -7.11
C ARG A 35 -1.59 2.68 -6.09
N LYS A 36 -1.86 2.86 -4.80
CA LYS A 36 -1.03 2.33 -3.72
C LYS A 36 -0.97 0.80 -3.73
N VAL A 37 -2.12 0.15 -3.90
CA VAL A 37 -2.21 -1.32 -3.98
C VAL A 37 -1.45 -1.86 -5.19
N LEU A 38 -1.64 -1.27 -6.39
CA LEU A 38 -0.94 -1.73 -7.60
C LEU A 38 0.57 -1.55 -7.51
N LEU A 39 1.04 -0.45 -6.92
CA LEU A 39 2.47 -0.21 -6.72
C LEU A 39 3.04 -1.22 -5.72
N GLY A 40 2.35 -1.48 -4.62
CA GLY A 40 2.75 -2.52 -3.66
C GLY A 40 2.82 -3.90 -4.30
N ALA A 41 1.78 -4.30 -5.04
CA ALA A 41 1.73 -5.59 -5.73
C ALA A 41 2.88 -5.77 -6.74
N LEU A 42 3.24 -4.70 -7.46
CA LEU A 42 4.39 -4.74 -8.38
C LEU A 42 5.71 -4.97 -7.64
N VAL A 43 5.92 -4.29 -6.51
CA VAL A 43 7.13 -4.46 -5.69
C VAL A 43 7.24 -5.88 -5.17
N LEU A 44 6.16 -6.44 -4.61
CA LEU A 44 6.11 -7.82 -4.13
C LEU A 44 6.39 -8.82 -5.26
N TYR A 45 5.71 -8.66 -6.40
CA TYR A 45 5.94 -9.48 -7.58
C TYR A 45 7.41 -9.45 -8.03
N ARG A 46 8.06 -8.28 -7.96
CA ARG A 46 9.46 -8.11 -8.34
C ARG A 46 10.41 -8.77 -7.35
N LEU A 47 10.07 -8.82 -6.06
CA LEU A 47 10.88 -9.55 -5.08
C LEU A 47 10.85 -11.07 -5.32
N GLU A 48 9.69 -11.59 -5.73
CA GLU A 48 9.49 -13.03 -5.93
C GLU A 48 9.95 -13.54 -7.31
N ASN A 49 9.74 -12.75 -8.38
CA ASN A 49 9.80 -13.25 -9.76
C ASN A 49 10.83 -12.54 -10.67
N SER A 50 11.68 -11.66 -10.12
CA SER A 50 12.62 -10.90 -10.96
C SER A 50 13.82 -11.75 -11.37
N ASN A 51 14.08 -11.82 -12.68
CA ASN A 51 15.24 -12.52 -13.27
C ASN A 51 16.60 -11.82 -13.00
N ASP A 52 16.58 -10.76 -12.17
CA ASP A 52 17.72 -9.93 -11.78
C ASP A 52 17.89 -10.03 -10.26
N ALA A 53 18.82 -10.90 -9.84
CA ALA A 53 19.09 -11.19 -8.44
C ALA A 53 19.71 -9.99 -7.69
N ASP A 54 20.53 -9.19 -8.36
CA ASP A 54 21.19 -8.03 -7.77
C ASP A 54 20.19 -6.91 -7.48
N PHE A 55 19.28 -6.65 -8.42
CA PHE A 55 18.21 -5.68 -8.22
C PHE A 55 17.27 -6.12 -7.08
N THR A 56 16.89 -7.40 -7.06
CA THR A 56 16.01 -7.97 -6.03
C THR A 56 16.62 -7.84 -4.64
N ARG A 57 17.91 -8.17 -4.50
CA ARG A 57 18.65 -8.03 -3.26
C ARG A 57 18.72 -6.57 -2.80
N ARG A 58 19.09 -5.64 -3.69
CA ARG A 58 19.14 -4.19 -3.37
C ARG A 58 17.77 -3.64 -2.95
N LEU A 59 16.70 -4.07 -3.62
CA LEU A 59 15.33 -3.66 -3.30
C LEU A 59 14.90 -4.21 -1.94
N GLY A 60 15.18 -5.49 -1.65
CA GLY A 60 14.91 -6.09 -0.35
C GLY A 60 15.67 -5.40 0.79
N ASP A 61 16.96 -5.14 0.61
CA ASP A 61 17.78 -4.44 1.61
C ASP A 61 17.28 -3.00 1.86
N TRP A 62 16.85 -2.32 0.79
CA TRP A 62 16.22 -1.00 0.91
C TRP A 62 14.89 -1.08 1.69
N LEU A 63 14.01 -2.04 1.37
CA LEU A 63 12.74 -2.22 2.07
C LEU A 63 12.93 -2.52 3.56
N ARG A 64 13.88 -3.39 3.92
CA ARG A 64 14.20 -3.70 5.32
C ARG A 64 14.63 -2.47 6.13
N ARG A 65 15.27 -1.50 5.47
CA ARG A 65 15.69 -0.25 6.13
C ARG A 65 14.56 0.76 6.26
N GLU A 66 13.76 0.94 5.20
CA GLU A 66 12.77 2.01 5.15
C GLU A 66 11.39 1.60 5.73
N LEU A 67 10.95 0.35 5.54
CA LEU A 67 9.63 -0.12 6.01
C LEU A 67 9.45 0.00 7.53
N PRO A 68 10.44 -0.33 8.40
CA PRO A 68 10.26 -0.19 9.85
C PRO A 68 10.05 1.25 10.32
N GLY A 69 10.56 2.23 9.56
CA GLY A 69 10.36 3.66 9.80
C GLY A 69 9.06 4.20 9.19
N PHE A 70 8.59 3.59 8.09
CA PHE A 70 7.33 3.94 7.45
C PHE A 70 6.12 3.33 8.17
N LEU A 71 6.22 2.10 8.65
CA LEU A 71 5.18 1.39 9.39
C LEU A 71 5.18 1.84 10.85
N THR A 72 4.10 2.50 11.26
CA THR A 72 3.97 3.06 12.62
C THR A 72 3.28 2.11 13.59
N ARG A 73 2.59 1.07 13.09
CA ARG A 73 1.81 0.13 13.91
C ARG A 73 2.46 -1.24 13.88
N ASP A 74 2.56 -1.87 15.04
CA ASP A 74 3.17 -3.21 15.15
C ASP A 74 2.38 -4.28 14.38
N GLY A 75 1.05 -4.15 14.34
CA GLY A 75 0.20 -5.03 13.54
C GLY A 75 0.46 -4.94 12.03
N ASP A 76 0.86 -3.76 11.55
CA ASP A 76 1.22 -3.59 10.13
C ASP A 76 2.63 -4.14 9.87
N LYS A 77 3.55 -4.05 10.85
CA LYS A 77 4.91 -4.62 10.74
C LYS A 77 4.89 -6.14 10.60
N ALA A 78 4.04 -6.82 11.38
CA ALA A 78 3.88 -8.27 11.34
C ALA A 78 3.43 -8.80 9.95
N LEU A 79 2.78 -7.96 9.12
CA LEU A 79 2.38 -8.33 7.77
C LEU A 79 3.56 -8.43 6.79
N PHE A 80 4.73 -7.90 7.14
CA PHE A 80 5.93 -7.87 6.29
C PHE A 80 7.10 -8.62 6.93
N ASP A 81 6.86 -9.47 7.92
CA ASP A 81 7.90 -10.23 8.63
C ASP A 81 8.76 -11.08 7.67
N ASP A 82 8.16 -11.62 6.61
CA ASP A 82 8.83 -12.36 5.53
C ASP A 82 9.87 -11.53 4.77
N ILE A 83 9.66 -10.22 4.66
CA ILE A 83 10.59 -9.28 4.03
C ILE A 83 11.55 -8.71 5.06
N LEU A 84 11.05 -8.36 6.24
CA LEU A 84 11.78 -7.64 7.30
C LEU A 84 12.79 -8.53 8.03
N LEU A 85 12.44 -9.79 8.30
CA LEU A 85 13.37 -10.74 8.88
C LEU A 85 14.28 -11.26 7.74
N PRO A 86 15.61 -11.16 7.87
CA PRO A 86 16.47 -11.94 6.99
C PRO A 86 16.09 -13.40 7.19
N ALA A 87 15.87 -14.14 6.09
CA ALA A 87 15.63 -15.58 6.16
C ALA A 87 16.71 -16.17 7.05
N SER A 88 16.33 -16.54 8.28
CA SER A 88 17.21 -17.17 9.23
C SER A 88 17.78 -18.37 8.50
N SER A 89 19.10 -18.36 8.30
CA SER A 89 19.83 -19.55 7.87
C SER A 89 19.32 -20.72 8.70
N PRO A 90 18.97 -21.87 8.10
CA PRO A 90 18.60 -23.03 8.89
C PRO A 90 19.79 -23.34 9.80
N GLU A 91 19.62 -23.10 11.10
CA GLU A 91 20.60 -23.42 12.12
C GLU A 91 20.87 -24.93 12.07
N GLY A 92 22.14 -25.26 11.86
CA GLY A 92 22.84 -26.39 12.45
C GLY A 92 22.11 -27.74 12.51
N SER A 93 22.09 -28.48 11.40
CA SER A 93 22.22 -29.94 11.51
C SER A 93 23.69 -30.29 11.74
N THR A 94 24.16 -30.06 12.96
CA THR A 94 25.38 -30.71 13.47
C THR A 94 25.08 -32.19 13.62
N HIS A 95 25.13 -32.95 12.52
CA HIS A 95 25.35 -34.38 12.61
C HIS A 95 26.80 -34.61 13.01
N GLY A 96 27.06 -34.50 14.31
CA GLY A 96 28.16 -35.19 14.95
C GLY A 96 27.91 -36.68 14.82
N ASN A 97 28.74 -37.36 14.03
CA ASN A 97 28.82 -38.81 14.01
C ASN A 97 29.79 -39.25 15.12
N PRO A 98 29.37 -39.97 16.17
CA PRO A 98 30.28 -40.69 17.01
C PRO A 98 30.53 -42.09 16.41
N GLU A 99 31.83 -42.45 16.39
CA GLU A 99 32.44 -43.79 16.28
C GLU A 99 32.09 -44.71 15.09
#